data_AF-A0A916YXV4-F1
#
_entry.id   AF-A0A916YXV4-F1
#
_cell.length_a   1.000
_cell.length_b   1.000
_cell.length_c   1.000
_cell.angle_alpha   90.00
_cell.angle_beta   90.00
_cell.angle_gamma   90.00
#
_symmetry.space_group_name_H-M   'P 1'
#
loop_
_entity.id
_entity.type
_entity.pdbx_description
1 polymer ?
#
loop_
_entity_poly.entity_id
_entity_poly.type
_entity_poly.pdbx_seq_one_letter_code
_entity_poly.pdbx_strand_id
1 'polypeptide(L)'
;MSEVKLSIDYDQYEAGQKMEDLIEKLAESPESQELASLIIGEWGGAYENDSSAIVNTLVRLNERFPALRKLFIGDMSFDECEVSWIMQSNISPVLDAYPELTSLTIKGSTDLQLDPIRHDKLEELVIICGGLGKTVLASIKNCQFPSLSRLELYLGVEDYGFDGGIGDVLPLMDAGRFPKLTYLGLKNSEIQDDIAIAAANSPILDQLHTLDLSMGTLTDTGAEALMNSDRVKKLQKLDLSYHYMSDDMIKRWGQTGLNVDTSEQQDLDDDEDYRYPALTE
;
A
#
# COMPACT_ATOMS: atom_id res chain seq x y z
N MET A 1 -22.93 -2.33 0.99
CA MET A 1 -22.19 -1.87 2.18
C MET A 1 -22.26 -0.37 2.15
N SER A 2 -22.63 0.24 3.27
CA SER A 2 -22.60 1.70 3.46
C SER A 2 -21.15 2.17 3.45
N GLU A 3 -20.91 3.27 2.74
CA GLU A 3 -19.59 3.88 2.60
C GLU A 3 -19.75 5.40 2.65
N VAL A 4 -18.89 6.06 3.41
CA VAL A 4 -18.84 7.51 3.53
C VAL A 4 -17.42 7.98 3.31
N LYS A 5 -17.25 8.99 2.46
CA LYS A 5 -16.01 9.76 2.34
C LYS A 5 -16.18 11.12 3.02
N LEU A 6 -15.25 11.46 3.90
CA LEU A 6 -15.14 12.78 4.52
C LEU A 6 -13.91 13.48 3.94
N SER A 7 -14.09 14.71 3.46
CA SER A 7 -13.02 15.56 2.96
C SER A 7 -13.25 17.00 3.44
N ILE A 8 -12.16 17.71 3.68
CA ILE A 8 -12.08 19.15 3.87
C ILE A 8 -11.10 19.68 2.85
N ASP A 9 -11.58 20.57 1.98
CA ASP A 9 -10.70 21.32 1.08
C ASP A 9 -9.98 22.47 1.81
N TYR A 10 -8.95 23.02 1.18
CA TYR A 10 -8.17 24.13 1.74
C TYR A 10 -9.01 25.34 2.19
N ASP A 11 -10.02 25.75 1.41
CA ASP A 11 -10.87 26.90 1.75
C ASP A 11 -11.72 26.63 2.99
N GLN A 12 -12.22 25.40 3.14
CA GLN A 12 -12.96 24.96 4.31
C GLN A 12 -12.07 24.90 5.56
N TYR A 13 -10.83 24.45 5.41
CA TYR A 13 -9.84 24.44 6.49
C TYR A 13 -9.47 25.86 6.93
N GLU A 14 -9.23 26.79 6.00
CA GLU A 14 -8.99 28.21 6.30
C GLU A 14 -10.21 28.88 6.96
N ALA A 15 -11.42 28.41 6.66
CA ALA A 15 -12.64 28.82 7.35
C ALA A 15 -12.79 28.21 8.76
N GLY A 16 -11.83 27.39 9.20
CA GLY A 16 -11.75 26.79 10.53
C GLY A 16 -12.46 25.44 10.67
N GLN A 17 -12.86 24.79 9.58
CA GLN A 17 -13.41 23.44 9.64
C GLN A 17 -12.32 22.42 9.95
N LYS A 18 -12.68 21.39 10.71
CA LYS A 18 -11.77 20.34 11.14
C LYS A 18 -12.33 18.96 10.83
N MET A 19 -11.46 18.02 10.45
CA MET A 19 -11.87 16.67 10.08
C MET A 19 -12.53 15.96 11.28
N GLU A 20 -12.06 16.26 12.49
CA GLU A 20 -12.62 15.78 13.75
C GLU A 20 -14.11 16.14 13.89
N ASP A 21 -14.51 17.36 13.48
CA ASP A 21 -15.90 17.82 13.57
C ASP A 21 -16.81 17.01 12.62
N LEU A 22 -16.31 16.65 11.43
CA LEU A 22 -17.05 15.79 10.49
C LEU A 22 -17.18 14.36 11.03
N ILE A 23 -16.12 13.81 11.62
CA ILE A 23 -16.15 12.46 12.22
C ILE A 23 -17.11 12.44 13.41
N GLU A 24 -17.08 13.46 14.28
CA GLU A 24 -18.01 13.59 15.41
C GLU A 24 -19.46 13.69 14.93
N LYS A 25 -19.73 14.54 13.95
CA LYS A 25 -21.07 14.67 13.36
C LYS A 25 -21.55 13.36 12.72
N LEU A 26 -20.67 12.63 12.05
CA LEU A 26 -20.99 11.32 11.49
C LEU A 26 -21.29 10.32 12.60
N ALA A 27 -20.51 10.31 13.69
CA ALA A 27 -20.70 9.44 14.85
C ALA A 27 -22.01 9.68 15.61
N GLU A 28 -22.55 10.90 15.56
CA GLU A 28 -23.87 11.24 16.11
C GLU A 28 -25.03 10.86 15.20
N SER A 29 -24.75 10.62 13.91
CA SER A 29 -25.77 10.24 12.94
C SER A 29 -26.19 8.77 13.10
N PRO A 30 -27.45 8.41 12.76
CA PRO A 30 -27.88 7.01 12.71
C PRO A 30 -27.07 6.15 11.73
N GLU A 31 -26.49 6.76 10.70
CA GLU A 31 -25.70 6.09 9.67
C GLU A 31 -24.43 5.43 10.24
N SER A 32 -23.84 6.01 11.30
CA SER A 32 -22.66 5.45 11.98
C SER A 32 -22.83 4.00 12.42
N GLN A 33 -24.06 3.61 12.81
CA GLN A 33 -24.35 2.28 13.34
C GLN A 33 -24.25 1.17 12.29
N GLU A 34 -24.47 1.53 11.02
CA GLU A 34 -24.45 0.59 9.91
C GLU A 34 -23.25 0.83 8.97
N LEU A 35 -22.44 1.87 9.20
CA LEU A 35 -21.32 2.27 8.35
C LEU A 35 -20.27 1.15 8.24
N ALA A 36 -20.08 0.61 7.03
CA ALA A 36 -19.14 -0.48 6.79
C ALA A 36 -17.77 -0.01 6.28
N SER A 37 -17.71 1.13 5.60
CA SER A 37 -16.50 1.69 5.00
C SER A 37 -16.42 3.20 5.30
N LEU A 38 -15.30 3.65 5.82
CA LEU A 38 -15.01 5.06 6.03
C LEU A 38 -13.75 5.44 5.26
N ILE A 39 -13.85 6.50 4.47
CA ILE A 39 -12.74 7.08 3.72
C ILE A 39 -12.50 8.47 4.27
N ILE A 40 -11.26 8.74 4.68
CA ILE A 40 -10.77 10.06 5.04
C ILE A 40 -9.96 10.56 3.83
N GLY A 41 -10.51 11.53 3.12
CA GLY A 41 -9.83 12.22 2.03
C GLY A 41 -8.97 13.38 2.53
N GLU A 42 -8.97 14.48 1.78
CA GLU A 42 -8.26 15.70 2.15
C GLU A 42 -8.67 16.23 3.54
N TRP A 43 -7.71 16.73 4.33
CA TRP A 43 -7.95 17.43 5.60
C TRP A 43 -7.42 18.87 5.58
N GLY A 44 -7.42 19.48 4.39
CA GLY A 44 -7.09 20.88 4.06
C GLY A 44 -5.60 21.24 4.12
N GLY A 45 -4.91 20.90 5.20
CA GLY A 45 -3.49 21.21 5.40
C GLY A 45 -2.64 19.95 5.48
N ALA A 46 -2.83 18.99 4.57
CA ALA A 46 -2.24 17.64 4.70
C ALA A 46 -0.72 17.55 4.60
N TYR A 47 -0.09 18.62 4.11
CA TYR A 47 1.37 18.80 4.06
C TYR A 47 1.94 19.59 5.25
N GLU A 48 1.07 20.08 6.15
CA GLU A 48 1.43 20.83 7.37
C GLU A 48 0.95 20.14 8.66
N ASN A 49 -0.16 19.41 8.59
CA ASN A 49 -0.81 18.76 9.71
C ASN A 49 -0.91 17.26 9.45
N ASP A 50 -0.46 16.48 10.41
CA ASP A 50 -0.51 15.03 10.37
C ASP A 50 -1.93 14.47 10.63
N SER A 51 -2.08 13.16 10.42
CA SER A 51 -3.33 12.45 10.69
C SER A 51 -3.64 12.21 12.17
N SER A 52 -2.85 12.72 13.13
CA SER A 52 -2.97 12.31 14.54
C SER A 52 -4.31 12.69 15.16
N ALA A 53 -4.84 13.88 14.85
CA ALA A 53 -6.14 14.32 15.34
C ALA A 53 -7.29 13.45 14.82
N ILE A 54 -7.16 12.99 13.57
CA ILE A 54 -8.10 12.06 12.90
C ILE A 54 -8.04 10.69 13.59
N VAL A 55 -6.85 10.11 13.74
CA VAL A 55 -6.63 8.83 14.42
C VAL A 55 -7.19 8.87 15.84
N ASN A 56 -6.84 9.90 16.62
CA ASN A 56 -7.29 10.04 18.00
C ASN A 56 -8.82 10.16 18.11
N THR A 57 -9.45 10.85 17.16
CA THR A 57 -10.91 11.00 17.12
C THR A 57 -11.59 9.68 16.77
N LEU A 58 -11.09 8.95 15.77
CA LEU A 58 -11.60 7.62 15.43
C LEU A 58 -11.46 6.63 16.59
N VAL A 59 -10.32 6.64 17.28
CA VAL A 59 -10.10 5.77 18.46
C VAL A 59 -11.07 6.13 19.58
N ARG A 60 -11.24 7.42 19.89
CA ARG A 60 -12.17 7.87 20.95
C ARG A 60 -13.62 7.50 20.64
N LEU A 61 -14.02 7.52 19.37
CA LEU A 61 -15.40 7.29 18.94
C LEU A 61 -15.67 5.86 18.46
N ASN A 62 -14.77 4.90 18.70
CA ASN A 62 -14.85 3.56 18.13
C ASN A 62 -16.21 2.85 18.35
N GLU A 63 -16.82 3.01 19.53
CA GLU A 63 -18.10 2.38 19.87
C GLU A 63 -19.27 2.91 19.03
N ARG A 64 -19.09 4.05 18.34
CA ARG A 64 -20.09 4.63 17.45
C ARG A 64 -20.09 4.02 16.06
N PHE A 65 -19.05 3.27 15.69
CA PHE A 65 -18.95 2.64 14.37
C PHE A 65 -18.84 1.10 14.47
N PRO A 66 -19.81 0.40 15.08
CA PRO A 66 -19.72 -1.03 15.34
C PRO A 66 -19.68 -1.89 14.07
N ALA A 67 -20.19 -1.36 12.96
CA ALA A 67 -20.23 -2.03 11.66
C ALA A 67 -18.98 -1.77 10.80
N LEU A 68 -18.03 -0.93 11.23
CA LEU A 68 -16.88 -0.56 10.41
C LEU A 68 -16.01 -1.77 10.10
N ARG A 69 -15.70 -1.98 8.83
CA ARG A 69 -14.86 -3.07 8.32
C ARG A 69 -13.73 -2.58 7.43
N LYS A 70 -13.89 -1.41 6.80
CA LYS A 70 -12.88 -0.81 5.93
C LYS A 70 -12.58 0.61 6.35
N LEU A 71 -11.29 0.94 6.38
CA LEU A 71 -10.82 2.30 6.63
C LEU A 71 -9.77 2.65 5.59
N PHE A 72 -9.95 3.80 4.94
CA PHE A 72 -8.93 4.41 4.10
C PHE A 72 -8.59 5.79 4.65
N ILE A 73 -7.33 6.00 5.07
CA ILE A 73 -6.80 7.31 5.48
C ILE A 73 -5.90 7.89 4.39
N GLY A 74 -6.20 9.12 3.96
CA GLY A 74 -5.37 9.88 3.01
C GLY A 74 -5.80 9.74 1.56
N ASP A 75 -7.09 9.48 1.27
CA ASP A 75 -7.61 9.35 -0.10
C ASP A 75 -7.66 10.70 -0.83
N MET A 76 -6.49 11.15 -1.25
CA MET A 76 -6.24 12.42 -1.92
C MET A 76 -5.76 12.19 -3.34
N SER A 77 -6.20 13.03 -4.27
CA SER A 77 -5.68 13.16 -5.62
C SER A 77 -4.42 14.01 -5.63
N PHE A 78 -3.69 14.00 -6.75
CA PHE A 78 -2.49 14.83 -6.94
C PHE A 78 -2.78 16.33 -6.76
N ASP A 79 -3.94 16.80 -7.24
CA ASP A 79 -4.34 18.21 -7.13
C ASP A 79 -4.68 18.64 -5.68
N GLU A 80 -5.10 17.68 -4.83
CA GLU A 80 -5.41 17.94 -3.41
C GLU A 80 -4.12 17.93 -2.57
N CYS A 81 -3.31 16.88 -2.71
CA CYS A 81 -2.00 16.76 -2.08
C CYS A 81 -1.20 15.65 -2.76
N GLU A 82 0.01 15.97 -3.25
CA GLU A 82 0.91 14.96 -3.80
C GLU A 82 1.24 13.92 -2.70
N VAL A 83 1.35 12.64 -3.06
CA VAL A 83 1.41 11.54 -2.09
C VAL A 83 2.63 11.62 -1.15
N SER A 84 3.73 12.18 -1.63
CA SER A 84 4.98 12.39 -0.89
C SER A 84 4.84 13.46 0.21
N TRP A 85 3.86 14.34 0.10
CA TRP A 85 3.61 15.41 1.07
C TRP A 85 2.56 15.06 2.12
N ILE A 86 1.77 14.00 1.91
CA ILE A 86 0.71 13.60 2.84
C ILE A 86 1.34 13.15 4.17
N MET A 87 1.18 13.99 5.20
CA MET A 87 1.66 13.73 6.55
C MET A 87 0.75 12.75 7.29
N GLN A 88 1.27 11.59 7.63
CA GLN A 88 0.62 10.59 8.45
C GLN A 88 1.10 10.67 9.90
N SER A 89 0.54 9.80 10.74
CA SER A 89 0.93 9.65 12.13
C SER A 89 1.07 8.16 12.49
N ASN A 90 1.11 7.83 13.77
CA ASN A 90 0.96 6.45 14.21
C ASN A 90 -0.47 5.96 13.99
N ILE A 91 -0.67 4.99 13.09
CA ILE A 91 -1.99 4.45 12.72
C ILE A 91 -2.40 3.25 13.58
N SER A 92 -1.45 2.61 14.26
CA SER A 92 -1.66 1.38 15.06
C SER A 92 -2.83 1.45 16.06
N PRO A 93 -3.07 2.58 16.76
CA PRO A 93 -4.20 2.69 17.68
C PRO A 93 -5.57 2.40 17.03
N VAL A 94 -5.73 2.65 15.72
CA VAL A 94 -6.95 2.30 15.00
C VAL A 94 -7.17 0.80 14.97
N LEU A 95 -6.13 0.00 14.76
CA LEU A 95 -6.24 -1.46 14.71
C LEU A 95 -6.69 -2.01 16.07
N ASP A 96 -6.19 -1.48 17.19
CA ASP A 96 -6.67 -1.88 18.52
C ASP A 96 -8.13 -1.45 18.77
N ALA A 97 -8.51 -0.26 18.30
CA ALA A 97 -9.85 0.30 18.52
C ALA A 97 -10.94 -0.39 17.69
N TYR A 98 -10.59 -0.96 16.54
CA TYR A 98 -11.52 -1.58 15.59
C TYR A 98 -11.21 -3.06 15.36
N PRO A 99 -11.46 -3.96 16.34
CA PRO A 99 -11.08 -5.37 16.25
C PRO A 99 -11.79 -6.15 15.13
N GLU A 100 -12.84 -5.59 14.56
CA GLU A 100 -13.59 -6.15 13.43
C GLU A 100 -13.09 -5.66 12.06
N LEU A 101 -12.10 -4.76 12.01
CA LEU A 101 -11.59 -4.19 10.76
C LEU A 101 -10.96 -5.29 9.89
N THR A 102 -11.38 -5.35 8.62
CA THR A 102 -10.89 -6.33 7.64
C THR A 102 -9.99 -5.71 6.58
N SER A 103 -10.11 -4.41 6.31
CA SER A 103 -9.26 -3.70 5.33
C SER A 103 -8.81 -2.36 5.89
N LEU A 104 -7.51 -2.10 5.75
CA LEU A 104 -6.88 -0.82 6.05
C LEU A 104 -6.04 -0.37 4.85
N THR A 105 -6.38 0.80 4.32
CA THR A 105 -5.61 1.48 3.29
C THR A 105 -5.07 2.79 3.86
N ILE A 106 -3.79 3.05 3.62
CA ILE A 106 -3.11 4.29 4.01
C ILE A 106 -2.47 4.86 2.75
N LYS A 107 -2.70 6.14 2.45
CA LYS A 107 -2.02 6.85 1.38
C LYS A 107 -1.22 8.02 1.93
N GLY A 108 0.04 8.13 1.56
CA GLY A 108 1.04 8.96 2.23
C GLY A 108 1.85 8.17 3.26
N SER A 109 3.13 8.50 3.39
CA SER A 109 4.06 7.84 4.31
C SER A 109 4.93 8.79 5.13
N THR A 110 4.84 10.10 4.89
CA THR A 110 5.57 11.10 5.68
C THR A 110 5.16 10.98 7.15
N ASP A 111 6.13 10.74 8.04
CA ASP A 111 5.93 10.47 9.47
C ASP A 111 5.01 9.27 9.81
N LEU A 112 4.69 8.41 8.84
CA LEU A 112 3.89 7.21 9.06
C LEU A 112 4.58 6.28 10.07
N GLN A 113 3.82 5.88 11.09
CA GLN A 113 4.25 4.88 12.05
C GLN A 113 3.23 3.76 12.16
N LEU A 114 3.75 2.55 12.24
CA LEU A 114 3.00 1.36 12.60
C LEU A 114 3.80 0.65 13.69
N ASP A 115 3.28 0.58 14.91
CA ASP A 115 3.83 -0.19 16.01
C ASP A 115 3.41 -1.65 15.85
N PRO A 116 4.29 -2.62 16.17
CA PRO A 116 3.96 -4.03 16.11
C PRO A 116 2.73 -4.40 16.94
N ILE A 117 1.70 -4.90 16.27
CA ILE A 117 0.38 -5.20 16.85
C ILE A 117 -0.15 -6.55 16.35
N ARG A 118 -1.07 -7.17 17.09
CA ARG A 118 -1.84 -8.33 16.62
C ARG A 118 -3.25 -7.89 16.22
N HIS A 119 -3.66 -8.19 14.99
CA HIS A 119 -5.03 -7.97 14.52
C HIS A 119 -5.58 -9.24 13.85
N ASP A 120 -6.54 -9.91 14.50
CA ASP A 120 -7.00 -11.24 14.09
C ASP A 120 -7.84 -11.26 12.81
N LYS A 121 -8.49 -10.13 12.50
CA LYS A 121 -9.46 -10.01 11.41
C LYS A 121 -8.99 -9.19 10.22
N LEU A 122 -7.78 -8.62 10.26
CA LEU A 122 -7.27 -7.84 9.14
C LEU A 122 -6.97 -8.82 7.99
N GLU A 123 -7.63 -8.61 6.86
CA GLU A 123 -7.52 -9.42 5.65
C GLU A 123 -6.73 -8.69 4.55
N GLU A 124 -6.75 -7.35 4.58
CA GLU A 124 -6.12 -6.48 3.59
C GLU A 124 -5.39 -5.32 4.27
N LEU A 125 -4.12 -5.13 3.89
CA LEU A 125 -3.31 -3.96 4.23
C LEU A 125 -2.72 -3.39 2.95
N VAL A 126 -3.02 -2.12 2.66
CA VAL A 126 -2.51 -1.39 1.51
C VAL A 126 -1.83 -0.10 1.97
N ILE A 127 -0.58 0.13 1.54
CA ILE A 127 0.13 1.40 1.76
C ILE A 127 0.56 1.96 0.42
N ILE A 128 0.09 3.17 0.10
CA ILE A 128 0.32 3.87 -1.16
C ILE A 128 1.17 5.10 -0.87
N CYS A 129 2.41 5.14 -1.34
CA CYS A 129 3.30 6.26 -1.09
C CYS A 129 4.42 6.38 -2.12
N GLY A 130 5.04 7.56 -2.14
CA GLY A 130 6.23 7.88 -2.93
C GLY A 130 7.54 7.33 -2.37
N GLY A 131 7.57 6.92 -1.10
CA GLY A 131 8.73 6.33 -0.42
C GLY A 131 8.36 5.74 0.95
N LEU A 132 8.52 4.42 1.11
CA LEU A 132 8.13 3.70 2.33
C LEU A 132 9.33 3.44 3.23
N GLY A 133 9.37 4.09 4.39
CA GLY A 133 10.48 3.94 5.34
C GLY A 133 10.68 2.50 5.84
N LYS A 134 11.92 2.08 6.02
CA LYS A 134 12.30 0.73 6.48
C LYS A 134 11.79 0.40 7.87
N THR A 135 11.55 1.40 8.70
CA THR A 135 10.94 1.23 10.03
C THR A 135 9.51 0.71 9.90
N VAL A 136 8.74 1.20 8.92
CA VAL A 136 7.39 0.72 8.61
C VAL A 136 7.45 -0.71 8.07
N LEU A 137 8.37 -1.02 7.15
CA LEU A 137 8.59 -2.39 6.65
C LEU A 137 8.90 -3.36 7.80
N ALA A 138 9.83 -2.99 8.68
CA ALA A 138 10.20 -3.79 9.84
C ALA A 138 9.02 -4.01 10.79
N SER A 139 8.20 -2.98 11.00
CA SER A 139 7.00 -3.07 11.82
C SER A 139 5.94 -3.99 11.24
N ILE A 140 5.62 -3.88 9.95
CA ILE A 140 4.68 -4.79 9.27
C ILE A 140 5.10 -6.24 9.46
N LYS A 141 6.39 -6.54 9.31
CA LYS A 141 6.95 -7.87 9.53
C LYS A 141 6.84 -8.33 10.99
N ASN A 142 6.84 -7.40 11.95
CA ASN A 142 6.73 -7.71 13.38
C ASN A 142 5.26 -7.76 13.88
N CYS A 143 4.30 -7.26 13.10
CA CYS A 143 2.87 -7.44 13.37
C CYS A 143 2.43 -8.90 13.23
N GLN A 144 1.31 -9.23 13.87
CA GLN A 144 0.63 -10.52 13.77
C GLN A 144 -0.72 -10.36 13.10
N PHE A 145 -0.76 -10.64 11.80
CA PHE A 145 -1.99 -10.60 10.98
C PHE A 145 -2.34 -12.00 10.47
N PRO A 146 -2.91 -12.88 11.32
CA PRO A 146 -3.17 -14.28 10.95
C PRO A 146 -4.22 -14.47 9.86
N SER A 147 -5.04 -13.44 9.59
CA SER A 147 -6.04 -13.46 8.52
C SER A 147 -5.63 -12.70 7.26
N LEU A 148 -4.44 -12.08 7.24
CA LEU A 148 -3.99 -11.27 6.11
C LEU A 148 -3.89 -12.13 4.85
N SER A 149 -4.67 -11.74 3.85
CA SER A 149 -4.78 -12.41 2.56
C SER A 149 -4.24 -11.54 1.42
N ARG A 150 -4.27 -10.21 1.59
CA ARG A 150 -3.68 -9.21 0.69
C ARG A 150 -2.75 -8.27 1.46
N LEU A 151 -1.51 -8.20 1.02
CA LEU A 151 -0.54 -7.17 1.41
C LEU A 151 -0.10 -6.45 0.14
N GLU A 152 -0.25 -5.14 0.09
CA GLU A 152 0.17 -4.32 -1.05
C GLU A 152 0.91 -3.09 -0.56
N LEU A 153 2.17 -2.95 -0.99
CA LEU A 153 3.05 -1.89 -0.56
C LEU A 153 3.65 -1.21 -1.80
N TYR A 154 3.46 0.10 -1.88
CA TYR A 154 4.19 0.96 -2.81
C TYR A 154 5.48 1.37 -2.11
N LEU A 155 6.62 0.89 -2.60
CA LEU A 155 7.89 1.07 -1.90
C LEU A 155 8.51 2.44 -2.14
N GLY A 156 8.32 2.98 -3.33
CA GLY A 156 8.77 4.30 -3.73
C GLY A 156 10.27 4.41 -4.03
N VAL A 157 10.79 5.62 -3.87
CA VAL A 157 12.18 6.03 -4.13
C VAL A 157 12.79 6.79 -2.96
N GLU A 158 14.12 6.89 -2.94
CA GLU A 158 14.86 7.53 -1.85
C GLU A 158 14.44 8.99 -1.63
N ASP A 159 14.24 9.74 -2.72
CA ASP A 159 13.91 11.17 -2.69
C ASP A 159 12.59 11.48 -1.97
N TYR A 160 11.67 10.52 -1.87
CA TYR A 160 10.37 10.69 -1.20
C TYR A 160 10.18 9.74 0.00
N GLY A 161 11.28 9.24 0.57
CA GLY A 161 11.29 8.63 1.90
C GLY A 161 11.60 7.14 1.98
N PHE A 162 11.85 6.45 0.85
CA PHE A 162 12.35 5.08 0.92
C PHE A 162 13.80 5.07 1.42
N ASP A 163 14.08 4.47 2.57
CA ASP A 163 15.42 4.45 3.18
C ASP A 163 15.91 3.01 3.47
N GLY A 164 15.32 2.05 2.76
CA GLY A 164 15.59 0.62 2.87
C GLY A 164 16.32 0.04 1.67
N GLY A 165 16.53 -1.26 1.70
CA GLY A 165 16.99 -2.03 0.54
C GLY A 165 16.40 -3.42 0.51
N ILE A 166 16.93 -4.30 -0.36
CA ILE A 166 16.41 -5.67 -0.48
C ILE A 166 16.44 -6.44 0.85
N GLY A 167 17.39 -6.14 1.74
CA GLY A 167 17.47 -6.73 3.07
C GLY A 167 16.28 -6.41 3.99
N ASP A 168 15.63 -5.26 3.79
CA ASP A 168 14.47 -4.82 4.56
C ASP A 168 13.15 -5.35 3.97
N VAL A 169 13.12 -5.60 2.65
CA VAL A 169 11.95 -6.14 1.93
C VAL A 169 11.88 -7.68 2.03
N LEU A 170 13.01 -8.37 1.97
CA LEU A 170 13.11 -9.84 2.04
C LEU A 170 12.28 -10.48 3.17
N PRO A 171 12.31 -9.96 4.42
CA PRO A 171 11.54 -10.53 5.53
C PRO A 171 10.02 -10.55 5.32
N LEU A 172 9.47 -9.70 4.43
CA LEU A 172 8.04 -9.72 4.09
C LEU A 172 7.67 -10.90 3.19
N MET A 173 8.66 -11.49 2.51
CA MET A 173 8.52 -12.67 1.66
C MET A 173 8.79 -13.99 2.42
N ASP A 174 8.98 -13.95 3.74
CA ASP A 174 9.16 -15.16 4.55
C ASP A 174 7.88 -16.00 4.58
N ALA A 175 7.96 -17.22 4.06
CA ALA A 175 6.87 -18.17 4.12
C ALA A 175 6.44 -18.43 5.58
N GLY A 176 5.13 -18.40 5.83
CA GLY A 176 4.55 -18.57 7.17
C GLY A 176 4.46 -17.29 8.01
N ARG A 177 5.01 -16.16 7.56
CA ARG A 177 4.80 -14.85 8.21
C ARG A 177 3.33 -14.45 8.18
N PHE A 178 2.74 -14.55 6.99
CA PHE A 178 1.32 -14.29 6.74
C PHE A 178 0.70 -15.58 6.21
N PRO A 179 0.15 -16.44 7.10
CA PRO A 179 -0.19 -17.83 6.75
C PRO A 179 -1.37 -17.96 5.76
N LYS A 180 -2.16 -16.90 5.59
CA LYS A 180 -3.27 -16.85 4.62
C LYS A 180 -3.00 -15.95 3.42
N LEU A 181 -1.77 -15.45 3.27
CA LEU A 181 -1.45 -14.50 2.21
C LEU A 181 -1.56 -15.19 0.85
N THR A 182 -2.39 -14.62 -0.01
CA THR A 182 -2.62 -15.09 -1.38
C THR A 182 -2.33 -14.01 -2.42
N TYR A 183 -2.28 -12.74 -2.00
CA TYR A 183 -1.84 -11.62 -2.82
C TYR A 183 -0.70 -10.90 -2.11
N LEU A 184 0.43 -10.75 -2.81
CA LEU A 184 1.54 -9.91 -2.39
C LEU A 184 1.85 -8.90 -3.50
N GLY A 185 1.69 -7.61 -3.19
CA GLY A 185 2.14 -6.49 -4.00
C GLY A 185 3.35 -5.83 -3.38
N LEU A 186 4.49 -5.88 -4.07
CA LEU A 186 5.71 -5.12 -3.75
C LEU A 186 5.98 -4.24 -4.96
N LYS A 187 5.26 -3.14 -5.02
CA LYS A 187 5.05 -2.32 -6.21
C LYS A 187 5.91 -1.08 -6.14
N ASN A 188 5.96 -0.37 -7.27
CA ASN A 188 6.40 1.02 -7.29
C ASN A 188 7.78 1.22 -6.67
N SER A 189 8.77 0.39 -7.02
CA SER A 189 10.08 0.44 -6.39
C SER A 189 11.19 0.79 -7.37
N GLU A 190 12.17 1.58 -6.91
CA GLU A 190 13.44 1.80 -7.61
C GLU A 190 14.34 0.54 -7.66
N ILE A 191 14.14 -0.41 -6.73
CA ILE A 191 14.89 -1.68 -6.65
C ILE A 191 14.10 -2.88 -7.19
N GLN A 192 13.20 -2.67 -8.16
CA GLN A 192 12.23 -3.68 -8.61
C GLN A 192 12.89 -4.96 -9.16
N ASP A 193 14.06 -4.86 -9.81
CA ASP A 193 14.83 -6.01 -10.28
C ASP A 193 15.31 -6.91 -9.12
N ASP A 194 15.83 -6.31 -8.04
CA ASP A 194 16.29 -7.05 -6.86
C ASP A 194 15.13 -7.77 -6.16
N ILE A 195 13.98 -7.10 -6.09
CA ILE A 195 12.75 -7.70 -5.54
C ILE A 195 12.30 -8.88 -6.40
N ALA A 196 12.29 -8.73 -7.73
CA ALA A 196 11.93 -9.80 -8.66
C ALA A 196 12.86 -11.02 -8.54
N ILE A 197 14.17 -10.79 -8.44
CA ILE A 197 15.19 -11.85 -8.25
C ILE A 197 14.98 -12.57 -6.92
N ALA A 198 14.73 -11.83 -5.83
CA ALA A 198 14.44 -12.40 -4.53
C ALA A 198 13.14 -13.22 -4.54
N ALA A 199 12.07 -12.65 -5.09
CA ALA A 199 10.76 -13.28 -5.20
C ALA A 199 10.82 -14.59 -5.99
N ALA A 200 11.54 -14.61 -7.12
CA ALA A 200 11.72 -15.78 -7.98
C ALA A 200 12.23 -17.02 -7.21
N ASN A 201 12.99 -16.81 -6.14
CA ASN A 201 13.56 -17.86 -5.29
C ASN A 201 12.76 -18.11 -4.00
N SER A 202 11.76 -17.27 -3.68
CA SER A 202 11.06 -17.33 -2.40
C SER A 202 10.04 -18.47 -2.34
N PRO A 203 10.00 -19.25 -1.24
CA PRO A 203 8.95 -20.23 -0.99
C PRO A 203 7.54 -19.62 -0.85
N ILE A 204 7.41 -18.31 -0.63
CA ILE A 204 6.10 -17.65 -0.53
C ILE A 204 5.25 -17.84 -1.79
N LEU A 205 5.89 -17.99 -2.95
CA LEU A 205 5.19 -18.24 -4.23
C LEU A 205 4.37 -19.52 -4.24
N ASP A 206 4.64 -20.50 -3.34
CA ASP A 206 3.82 -21.71 -3.23
C ASP A 206 2.44 -21.46 -2.60
N GLN A 207 2.25 -20.36 -1.87
CA GLN A 207 0.96 -20.00 -1.25
C GLN A 207 0.23 -18.86 -1.97
N LEU A 208 0.93 -18.08 -2.81
CA LEU A 208 0.34 -16.96 -3.51
C LEU A 208 -0.52 -17.42 -4.70
N HIS A 209 -1.65 -16.73 -4.88
CA HIS A 209 -2.39 -16.72 -6.13
C HIS A 209 -1.85 -15.62 -7.05
N THR A 210 -1.54 -14.45 -6.48
CA THR A 210 -1.06 -13.29 -7.23
C THR A 210 0.23 -12.73 -6.62
N LEU A 211 1.23 -12.54 -7.48
CA LEU A 211 2.38 -11.68 -7.20
C LEU A 211 2.25 -10.44 -8.07
N ASP A 212 2.32 -9.26 -7.46
CA ASP A 212 2.25 -7.97 -8.13
C ASP A 212 3.55 -7.20 -7.89
N LEU A 213 4.32 -7.01 -8.96
CA LEU A 213 5.59 -6.29 -9.01
C LEU A 213 5.50 -5.10 -9.98
N SER A 214 4.28 -4.60 -10.21
CA SER A 214 4.00 -3.53 -11.16
C SER A 214 4.47 -2.17 -10.64
N MET A 215 4.40 -1.16 -11.52
CA MET A 215 4.63 0.25 -11.22
C MET A 215 6.07 0.61 -10.86
N GLY A 216 7.02 -0.33 -10.96
CA GLY A 216 8.42 -0.13 -10.59
C GLY A 216 9.38 -0.07 -11.78
N THR A 217 10.67 -0.10 -11.47
CA THR A 217 11.76 0.03 -12.45
C THR A 217 12.18 -1.32 -13.08
N LEU A 218 11.27 -2.30 -13.15
CA LEU A 218 11.59 -3.67 -13.56
C LEU A 218 12.17 -3.73 -14.99
N THR A 219 13.30 -4.40 -15.17
CA THR A 219 13.90 -4.63 -16.49
C THR A 219 13.92 -6.11 -16.85
N ASP A 220 14.52 -6.40 -18.01
CA ASP A 220 14.84 -7.75 -18.47
C ASP A 220 15.57 -8.57 -17.39
N THR A 221 16.36 -7.95 -16.51
CA THR A 221 17.12 -8.66 -15.47
C THR A 221 16.20 -9.33 -14.47
N GLY A 222 15.29 -8.58 -13.83
CA GLY A 222 14.33 -9.12 -12.88
C GLY A 222 13.29 -10.03 -13.55
N ALA A 223 12.86 -9.63 -14.75
CA ALA A 223 11.92 -10.40 -15.56
C ALA A 223 12.45 -11.79 -15.94
N GLU A 224 13.72 -11.89 -16.36
CA GLU A 224 14.37 -13.17 -16.68
C GLU A 224 14.44 -14.07 -15.45
N ALA A 225 14.72 -13.52 -14.27
CA ALA A 225 14.75 -14.29 -13.03
C ALA A 225 13.39 -14.91 -12.71
N LEU A 226 12.31 -14.14 -12.85
CA LEU A 226 10.94 -14.62 -12.66
C LEU A 226 10.56 -15.68 -13.70
N MET A 227 10.90 -15.47 -14.98
CA MET A 227 10.60 -16.41 -16.06
C MET A 227 11.26 -17.78 -15.84
N ASN A 228 12.46 -17.79 -15.26
CA ASN A 228 13.20 -19.01 -14.95
C ASN A 228 12.76 -19.69 -13.63
N SER A 229 11.84 -19.10 -12.88
CA SER A 229 11.32 -19.69 -11.64
C SER A 229 10.20 -20.70 -11.92
N ASP A 230 10.41 -21.95 -11.50
CA ASP A 230 9.35 -22.97 -11.55
C ASP A 230 8.20 -22.68 -10.58
N ARG A 231 8.42 -21.82 -9.57
CA ARG A 231 7.38 -21.43 -8.61
C ARG A 231 6.44 -20.39 -9.20
N VAL A 232 6.96 -19.44 -9.97
CA VAL A 232 6.16 -18.41 -10.67
C VAL A 232 5.13 -19.05 -11.60
N LYS A 233 5.47 -20.18 -12.24
CA LYS A 233 4.56 -20.93 -13.13
C LYS A 233 3.30 -21.46 -12.43
N LYS A 234 3.27 -21.48 -11.09
CA LYS A 234 2.11 -21.92 -10.29
C LYS A 234 1.15 -20.79 -9.93
N LEU A 235 1.56 -19.53 -10.12
CA LEU A 235 0.72 -18.36 -9.82
C LEU A 235 -0.51 -18.35 -10.73
N GLN A 236 -1.63 -17.85 -10.20
CA GLN A 236 -2.83 -17.57 -10.99
C GLN A 236 -2.70 -16.27 -11.76
N LYS A 237 -1.96 -15.29 -11.23
CA LYS A 237 -1.63 -14.03 -11.90
C LYS A 237 -0.22 -13.57 -11.50
N LEU A 238 0.55 -13.10 -12.48
CA LEU A 238 1.75 -12.30 -12.26
C LEU A 238 1.50 -10.92 -12.87
N ASP A 239 1.62 -9.87 -12.07
CA ASP A 239 1.48 -8.49 -12.56
C ASP A 239 2.86 -7.84 -12.64
N LEU A 240 3.28 -7.49 -13.85
CA LEU A 240 4.51 -6.78 -14.17
C LEU A 240 4.20 -5.49 -14.94
N SER A 241 2.96 -4.99 -14.91
CA SER A 241 2.58 -3.77 -15.62
C SER A 241 3.36 -2.56 -15.14
N TYR A 242 3.54 -1.56 -16.01
CA TYR A 242 4.42 -0.41 -15.77
C TYR A 242 5.86 -0.86 -15.45
N HIS A 243 6.64 -0.99 -16.51
CA HIS A 243 7.97 -1.61 -16.47
C HIS A 243 8.89 -1.06 -17.56
N TYR A 244 10.18 -1.41 -17.47
CA TYR A 244 11.23 -1.06 -18.44
C TYR A 244 11.82 -2.30 -19.15
N MET A 245 11.08 -3.41 -19.21
CA MET A 245 11.44 -4.56 -20.05
C MET A 245 11.47 -4.19 -21.54
N SER A 246 12.37 -4.83 -22.29
CA SER A 246 12.46 -4.71 -23.74
C SER A 246 11.29 -5.40 -24.46
N ASP A 247 11.01 -4.98 -25.70
CA ASP A 247 10.04 -5.63 -26.59
C ASP A 247 10.29 -7.15 -26.71
N ASP A 248 11.56 -7.55 -26.78
CA ASP A 248 11.95 -8.96 -26.88
C ASP A 248 11.58 -9.73 -25.60
N MET A 249 11.78 -9.14 -24.42
CA MET A 249 11.38 -9.73 -23.15
C MET A 249 9.86 -9.84 -23.02
N ILE A 250 9.12 -8.78 -23.36
CA ILE A 250 7.64 -8.77 -23.37
C ILE A 250 7.12 -9.88 -24.29
N LYS A 251 7.68 -9.99 -25.50
CA LYS A 251 7.31 -11.02 -26.46
C LYS A 251 7.58 -12.43 -25.93
N ARG A 252 8.68 -12.64 -25.20
CA ARG A 252 8.97 -13.93 -24.55
C ARG A 252 7.95 -14.24 -23.46
N TRP A 253 7.57 -13.27 -22.63
CA TRP A 253 6.50 -13.44 -21.64
C TRP A 253 5.16 -13.82 -22.28
N GLY A 254 4.78 -13.16 -23.38
CA GLY A 254 3.58 -13.48 -24.15
C GLY A 254 3.56 -14.90 -24.74
N GLN A 255 4.72 -15.57 -24.83
CA GLN A 255 4.84 -16.95 -25.31
C GLN A 255 4.83 -18.00 -24.20
N THR A 256 4.89 -17.60 -22.92
CA THR A 256 4.95 -18.53 -21.79
C THR A 256 3.63 -19.28 -21.55
N GLY A 257 2.50 -18.70 -21.99
CA GLY A 257 1.15 -19.20 -21.68
C GLY A 257 0.71 -18.96 -20.23
N LEU A 258 1.52 -18.23 -19.44
CA LEU A 258 1.16 -17.80 -18.10
C LEU A 258 0.20 -16.60 -18.16
N ASN A 259 -0.62 -16.44 -17.12
CA ASN A 259 -1.42 -15.23 -16.93
C ASN A 259 -0.52 -14.13 -16.36
N VAL A 260 0.19 -13.44 -17.25
CA VAL A 260 1.12 -12.36 -16.92
C VAL A 260 0.63 -11.05 -17.55
N ASP A 261 0.63 -9.98 -16.76
CA ASP A 261 0.41 -8.63 -17.26
C ASP A 261 1.76 -7.95 -17.49
N THR A 262 2.06 -7.59 -18.74
CA THR A 262 3.25 -6.85 -19.15
C THR A 262 2.84 -5.61 -19.96
N SER A 263 1.74 -4.98 -19.55
CA SER A 263 1.27 -3.72 -20.15
C SER A 263 2.02 -2.51 -19.60
N GLU A 264 1.78 -1.34 -20.20
CA GLU A 264 2.37 -0.06 -19.75
C GLU A 264 3.91 -0.06 -19.78
N GLN A 265 4.52 -0.64 -20.82
CA GLN A 265 5.96 -0.48 -21.07
C GLN A 265 6.35 1.00 -21.08
N GLN A 266 7.38 1.34 -20.33
CA GLN A 266 8.00 2.66 -20.27
C GLN A 266 9.28 2.66 -21.11
N ASP A 267 9.53 3.78 -21.77
CA ASP A 267 10.77 4.03 -22.48
C ASP A 267 11.77 4.73 -21.54
N LEU A 268 13.07 4.50 -21.76
CA LEU A 268 14.09 5.38 -21.20
C LEU A 268 14.08 6.66 -22.02
N ASP A 269 14.03 7.83 -21.38
CA ASP A 269 14.25 9.07 -22.10
C ASP A 269 15.68 9.06 -22.68
N ASP A 270 15.83 9.42 -23.96
CA ASP A 270 17.09 9.33 -24.72
C ASP A 270 18.28 10.07 -24.07
N ASP A 271 18.01 10.97 -23.11
CA ASP A 271 18.98 11.79 -22.38
C ASP A 271 19.21 11.34 -20.92
N GLU A 272 18.49 10.33 -20.40
CA GLU A 272 18.57 9.87 -19.01
C GLU A 272 18.64 8.34 -18.89
N ASP A 273 19.71 7.82 -18.25
CA ASP A 273 19.83 6.41 -17.85
C ASP A 273 18.96 6.06 -16.61
N TYR A 274 18.05 6.94 -16.20
CA TYR A 274 17.30 6.82 -14.96
C TYR A 274 15.89 6.26 -15.22
N ARG A 275 15.43 5.37 -14.32
CA ARG A 275 14.11 4.74 -14.38
C ARG A 275 13.31 5.22 -13.18
N TYR A 276 12.07 5.64 -13.41
CA TYR A 276 11.20 6.12 -12.34
C TYR A 276 10.07 5.12 -12.09
N PRO A 277 9.73 4.83 -10.83
CA PRO A 277 8.45 4.23 -10.49
C PRO A 277 7.28 5.14 -10.86
N ALA A 278 6.08 4.56 -11.00
CA ALA A 278 4.90 5.25 -11.51
C ALA A 278 4.32 6.32 -10.56
N LEU A 279 4.57 6.19 -9.25
CA LEU A 279 4.04 7.07 -8.23
C LEU A 279 5.17 7.50 -7.28
N THR A 280 5.71 8.69 -7.48
CA THR A 280 6.79 9.23 -6.64
C THR A 280 6.35 10.47 -5.89
N GLU A 281 5.75 11.44 -6.60
CA GLU A 281 5.27 12.70 -6.04
C GLU A 281 3.85 12.63 -5.52
#